data_AF-A0A354WU54-F1
#
_entry.id   AF-A0A354WU54-F1
#
_cell.length_a   1.000
_cell.length_b   1.000
_cell.length_c   1.000
_cell.angle_alpha   90.00
_cell.angle_beta   90.00
_cell.angle_gamma   90.00
#
_symmetry.space_group_name_H-M   'P 1'
#
loop_
_entity.id
_entity.type
_entity.pdbx_description
1 polymer ?
#
loop_
_entity_poly.entity_id
_entity_poly.type
_entity_poly.pdbx_seq_one_letter_code
_entity_poly.pdbx_strand_id
1 'polypeptide(L)'
;MKKYLVIGLIALVVLVGGGFFAYFHFANGGPWQGTWWGVQDAGVNWSGDHIKNLEIVTFTQNEDKTITVEHKVQQGSREVNGSLTGTGKVDGGRLVITPKDGSKEMTLSYSAVSKTMETPFTNADKTKVNLQALTQENNEEMEQVRSEIVQISQKPENKIDTTLSSSKS
;
A
#
# COMPACT_ATOMS: atom_id res chain seq x y z
N MET A 1 24.51 13.73 6.55
CA MET A 1 23.67 14.85 7.03
C MET A 1 22.59 15.27 6.03
N LYS A 2 22.90 15.55 4.75
CA LYS A 2 21.88 15.96 3.74
C LYS A 2 20.76 14.92 3.47
N LYS A 3 21.05 13.62 3.52
CA LYS A 3 20.11 12.52 3.20
C LYS A 3 18.97 12.39 4.21
N TYR A 4 19.29 12.51 5.49
CA TYR A 4 18.32 12.46 6.60
C TYR A 4 17.46 13.73 6.67
N LEU A 5 17.99 14.85 6.18
CA LEU A 5 17.29 16.13 6.11
C LEU A 5 16.19 16.13 5.04
N VAL A 6 16.42 15.44 3.91
CA VAL A 6 15.42 15.24 2.84
C VAL A 6 14.32 14.27 3.27
N ILE A 7 14.68 13.16 3.94
CA ILE A 7 13.70 12.20 4.47
C ILE A 7 12.84 12.86 5.57
N GLY A 8 13.46 13.63 6.46
CA GLY A 8 12.74 14.39 7.49
C GLY A 8 11.81 15.47 6.92
N LEU A 9 12.19 16.13 5.82
CA LEU A 9 11.34 17.12 5.13
C LEU A 9 10.15 16.48 4.40
N ILE A 10 10.33 15.31 3.77
CA ILE A 10 9.22 14.57 3.14
C ILE A 10 8.24 14.08 4.21
N ALA A 11 8.75 13.54 5.32
CA ALA A 11 7.91 13.16 6.46
C ALA A 11 7.13 14.35 7.04
N LEU A 12 7.75 15.54 7.13
CA LEU A 12 7.09 16.75 7.64
C LEU A 12 5.98 17.26 6.71
N VAL A 13 6.16 17.18 5.38
CA VAL A 13 5.13 17.56 4.39
C VAL A 13 3.95 16.58 4.43
N VAL A 14 4.21 15.29 4.65
CA VAL A 14 3.17 14.26 4.86
C VAL A 14 2.43 14.48 6.18
N LEU A 15 3.11 14.92 7.25
CA LEU A 15 2.49 15.16 8.56
C LEU A 15 1.59 16.40 8.60
N VAL A 16 2.01 17.51 8.00
CA VAL A 16 1.23 18.76 8.02
C VAL A 16 0.13 18.77 6.95
N GLY A 17 0.36 18.10 5.81
CA GLY A 17 -0.67 17.90 4.79
C GLY A 17 -1.65 16.78 5.15
N GLY A 18 -1.16 15.63 5.61
CA GLY A 18 -1.96 14.42 5.80
C GLY A 18 -2.97 14.49 6.94
N GLY A 19 -2.64 15.15 8.05
CA GLY A 19 -3.54 15.24 9.22
C GLY A 19 -4.79 16.09 8.97
N PHE A 20 -4.64 17.22 8.29
CA PHE A 20 -5.76 18.10 7.93
C PHE A 20 -6.55 17.53 6.74
N PHE A 21 -5.87 16.93 5.77
CA PHE A 21 -6.50 16.35 4.59
C PHE A 21 -7.31 15.07 4.93
N ALA A 22 -6.79 14.17 5.77
CA ALA A 22 -7.49 12.94 6.15
C ALA A 22 -8.76 13.20 7.00
N TYR A 23 -8.72 14.15 7.93
CA TYR A 23 -9.88 14.49 8.78
C TYR A 23 -11.02 15.15 7.99
N PHE A 24 -10.71 16.12 7.10
CA PHE A 24 -11.73 16.82 6.30
C PHE A 24 -12.42 15.90 5.28
N HIS A 25 -11.71 14.87 4.81
CA HIS A 25 -12.19 13.97 3.78
C HIS A 25 -13.05 12.82 4.31
N PHE A 26 -12.74 12.26 5.50
CA PHE A 26 -13.58 11.23 6.12
C PHE A 26 -14.97 11.75 6.49
N ALA A 27 -15.07 13.05 6.83
CA ALA A 27 -16.34 13.70 7.18
C ALA A 27 -17.31 13.86 5.99
N ASN A 28 -16.81 13.86 4.74
CA ASN A 28 -17.60 14.19 3.55
C ASN A 28 -17.67 13.08 2.47
N GLY A 29 -16.76 12.09 2.48
CA GLY A 29 -16.60 11.10 1.39
C GLY A 29 -16.92 9.62 1.73
N GLY A 30 -17.34 9.33 2.96
CA GLY A 30 -17.58 7.96 3.42
C GLY A 30 -16.29 7.16 3.67
N PRO A 31 -16.38 5.83 3.90
CA PRO A 31 -15.21 5.01 4.24
C PRO A 31 -14.20 4.91 3.09
N TRP A 32 -14.60 5.26 1.87
CA TRP A 32 -13.83 5.12 0.64
C TRP A 32 -12.95 6.31 0.32
N GLN A 33 -12.63 7.15 1.30
CA GLN A 33 -11.86 8.36 1.08
C GLN A 33 -10.59 8.33 1.93
N GLY A 34 -9.50 8.86 1.38
CA GLY A 34 -8.22 9.00 2.07
C GLY A 34 -7.26 7.86 1.80
N THR A 35 -6.17 7.83 2.56
CA THR A 35 -5.10 6.84 2.41
C THR A 35 -5.31 5.68 3.37
N TRP A 36 -5.14 4.48 2.84
CA TRP A 36 -5.25 3.21 3.53
C TRP A 36 -3.97 2.42 3.32
N TRP A 37 -3.56 1.65 4.31
CA TRP A 37 -2.35 0.85 4.21
C TRP A 37 -2.53 -0.51 4.85
N GLY A 38 -1.77 -1.49 4.36
CA GLY A 38 -1.77 -2.84 4.92
C GLY A 38 -0.52 -3.60 4.51
N VAL A 39 -0.26 -4.69 5.23
CA VAL A 39 0.92 -5.53 4.99
C VAL A 39 0.46 -6.82 4.33
N GLN A 40 1.04 -7.12 3.17
CA GLN A 40 0.89 -8.42 2.53
C GLN A 40 2.09 -9.28 2.91
N ASP A 41 1.84 -10.40 3.57
CA ASP A 41 2.84 -11.44 3.78
C ASP A 41 3.05 -12.22 2.47
N ALA A 42 4.24 -12.11 1.90
CA ALA A 42 4.63 -12.79 0.67
C ALA A 42 5.36 -14.13 0.95
N GLY A 43 5.53 -14.51 2.21
CA GLY A 43 6.15 -15.75 2.64
C GLY A 43 7.65 -15.65 2.86
N VAL A 44 8.31 -16.81 2.98
CA VAL A 44 9.73 -16.90 3.32
C VAL A 44 10.57 -17.08 2.05
N ASN A 45 11.64 -16.30 1.92
CA ASN A 45 12.58 -16.44 0.80
C ASN A 45 13.63 -17.53 1.05
N TRP A 46 14.58 -17.67 0.12
CA TRP A 46 15.63 -18.70 0.17
C TRP A 46 16.64 -18.53 1.30
N SER A 47 16.79 -17.34 1.88
CA SER A 47 17.68 -17.08 3.01
C SER A 47 16.98 -17.27 4.36
N GLY A 48 15.68 -17.57 4.37
CA GLY A 48 14.87 -17.72 5.58
C GLY A 48 14.22 -16.42 6.06
N ASP A 49 14.36 -15.32 5.32
CA ASP A 49 13.72 -14.05 5.65
C ASP A 49 12.25 -14.02 5.24
N HIS A 50 11.42 -13.42 6.10
CA HIS A 50 10.00 -13.20 5.81
C HIS A 50 9.87 -11.96 4.93
N ILE A 51 9.35 -12.16 3.72
CA ILE A 51 9.14 -11.11 2.75
C ILE A 51 7.74 -10.54 2.94
N LYS A 52 7.68 -9.23 3.06
CA LYS A 52 6.44 -8.48 3.18
C LYS A 52 6.40 -7.43 2.08
N ASN A 53 5.20 -7.14 1.59
CA ASN A 53 4.93 -5.95 0.80
C ASN A 53 4.08 -5.00 1.64
N LEU A 54 4.35 -3.71 1.52
CA LEU A 54 3.49 -2.68 2.09
C LEU A 54 2.61 -2.12 0.97
N GLU A 55 1.31 -2.38 1.08
CA GLU A 55 0.27 -1.91 0.18
C GLU A 55 -0.24 -0.55 0.70
N ILE A 56 -0.24 0.49 -0.14
CA ILE A 56 -0.73 1.83 0.20
C ILE A 56 -1.69 2.27 -0.90
N VAL A 57 -2.96 2.40 -0.53
CA VAL A 57 -4.04 2.78 -1.44
C VAL A 57 -4.60 4.12 -1.02
N THR A 58 -4.62 5.09 -1.93
CA THR A 58 -5.27 6.38 -1.73
C THR A 58 -6.50 6.46 -2.61
N PHE A 59 -7.62 6.75 -1.98
CA PHE A 59 -8.89 6.96 -2.65
C PHE A 59 -9.26 8.44 -2.62
N THR A 60 -9.57 8.99 -3.79
CA THR A 60 -10.00 10.38 -3.95
C THR A 60 -11.32 10.43 -4.70
N GLN A 61 -12.40 10.81 -4.01
CA GLN A 61 -13.70 11.03 -4.60
C GLN A 61 -13.67 12.27 -5.49
N ASN A 62 -14.16 12.10 -6.71
CA ASN A 62 -14.29 13.14 -7.73
C ASN A 62 -15.70 13.78 -7.67
N GLU A 63 -15.86 14.93 -8.33
CA GLU A 63 -17.15 15.65 -8.39
C GLU A 63 -18.27 14.81 -9.05
N ASP A 64 -17.90 13.95 -9.99
CA ASP A 64 -18.83 13.05 -10.71
C ASP A 64 -19.19 11.78 -9.91
N LYS A 65 -18.80 11.72 -8.62
CA LYS A 65 -18.99 10.59 -7.69
C LYS A 65 -18.18 9.33 -8.03
N THR A 66 -17.31 9.36 -9.04
CA THR A 66 -16.28 8.33 -9.19
C THR A 66 -15.19 8.51 -8.14
N ILE A 67 -14.38 7.49 -7.93
CA ILE A 67 -13.25 7.50 -7.01
C ILE A 67 -11.98 7.23 -7.81
N THR A 68 -11.04 8.16 -7.79
CA THR A 68 -9.69 7.91 -8.28
C THR A 68 -8.99 7.00 -7.28
N VAL A 69 -8.41 5.90 -7.75
CA VAL A 69 -7.69 4.93 -6.93
C VAL A 69 -6.21 4.97 -7.31
N GLU A 70 -5.38 5.44 -6.39
CA GLU A 70 -3.93 5.37 -6.52
C GLU A 70 -3.42 4.24 -5.63
N HIS A 71 -2.65 3.31 -6.20
CA HIS A 71 -2.14 2.18 -5.45
C HIS A 71 -0.62 2.08 -5.60
N LYS A 72 0.10 2.15 -4.49
CA LYS A 72 1.54 2.01 -4.39
C LYS A 72 1.90 0.81 -3.53
N VAL A 73 2.87 0.03 -3.99
CA VAL A 73 3.36 -1.14 -3.27
C VAL A 73 4.85 -0.99 -3.05
N GLN A 74 5.28 -0.99 -1.79
CA GLN A 74 6.69 -1.14 -1.44
C GLN A 74 7.06 -2.63 -1.54
N GLN A 75 7.88 -2.95 -2.52
CA GLN A 75 8.44 -4.29 -2.73
C GLN A 75 9.96 -4.22 -2.56
N GLY A 76 10.44 -4.65 -1.38
CA GLY A 76 11.84 -4.51 -1.01
C GLY A 76 12.29 -3.04 -1.06
N SER A 77 13.35 -2.75 -1.82
CA SER A 77 13.89 -1.37 -1.97
C SER A 77 13.19 -0.53 -3.05
N ARG A 78 12.11 -1.02 -3.67
CA ARG A 78 11.42 -0.32 -4.76
C ARG A 78 9.95 -0.08 -4.45
N GLU A 79 9.43 1.05 -4.91
CA GLU A 79 8.00 1.31 -4.93
C GLU A 79 7.48 1.14 -6.36
N VAL A 80 6.40 0.37 -6.50
CA VAL A 80 5.76 0.09 -7.79
C VAL A 80 4.28 0.46 -7.76
N ASN A 81 3.68 0.64 -8.94
CA ASN A 81 2.22 0.79 -9.02
C ASN A 81 1.57 -0.57 -8.76
N GLY A 82 0.63 -0.62 -7.83
CA GLY A 82 -0.14 -1.82 -7.54
C GLY A 82 -1.38 -1.94 -8.43
N SER A 83 -1.96 -3.14 -8.45
CA SER A 83 -3.04 -3.52 -9.37
C SER A 83 -4.36 -2.79 -9.16
N LEU A 84 -4.65 -2.31 -7.95
CA LEU A 84 -5.84 -1.47 -7.69
C LEU A 84 -5.79 -0.09 -8.33
N THR A 85 -4.66 0.33 -8.92
CA THR A 85 -4.57 1.68 -9.53
C THR A 85 -5.59 1.80 -10.66
N GLY A 86 -6.48 2.78 -10.61
CA GLY A 86 -7.55 2.93 -11.61
C GLY A 86 -8.67 3.84 -11.14
N THR A 87 -9.89 3.48 -11.52
CA THR A 87 -11.11 4.22 -11.14
C THR A 87 -12.06 3.31 -10.40
N GLY A 88 -12.74 3.84 -9.39
CA GLY A 88 -13.65 3.13 -8.51
C GLY A 88 -15.05 3.72 -8.53
N LYS A 89 -16.04 2.87 -8.27
CA LYS A 89 -17.44 3.26 -8.06
C LYS A 89 -18.01 2.48 -6.88
N VAL A 90 -18.79 3.16 -6.05
CA VAL A 90 -19.50 2.51 -4.95
C VAL A 90 -20.74 1.83 -5.51
N ASP A 91 -20.84 0.52 -5.30
CA ASP A 91 -21.99 -0.31 -5.68
C ASP A 91 -22.42 -1.16 -4.49
N GLY A 92 -23.67 -0.99 -4.03
CA GLY A 92 -24.25 -1.78 -2.95
C GLY A 92 -23.45 -1.79 -1.63
N GLY A 93 -22.71 -0.71 -1.34
CA GLY A 93 -21.86 -0.60 -0.13
C GLY A 93 -20.46 -1.22 -0.28
N ARG A 94 -20.10 -1.68 -1.48
CA ARG A 94 -18.73 -2.11 -1.85
C ARG A 94 -18.12 -1.12 -2.82
N LEU A 95 -16.79 -1.09 -2.89
CA LEU A 95 -16.09 -0.32 -3.92
C LEU A 95 -15.64 -1.27 -5.03
N VAL A 96 -16.18 -1.06 -6.23
CA VAL A 96 -15.78 -1.78 -7.44
C VAL A 96 -14.75 -0.92 -8.17
N ILE A 97 -13.57 -1.47 -8.39
CA ILE A 97 -12.43 -0.83 -9.03
C ILE A 97 -12.26 -1.41 -10.42
N THR A 98 -12.19 -0.53 -11.42
CA THR A 98 -11.73 -0.80 -12.77
C THR A 98 -10.25 -0.39 -12.87
N PRO A 99 -9.32 -1.36 -12.91
CA PRO A 99 -7.89 -1.09 -12.99
C PRO A 99 -7.49 -0.39 -14.29
N LYS A 100 -6.49 0.50 -14.22
CA LYS A 100 -5.99 1.22 -15.40
C LYS A 100 -5.26 0.33 -16.41
N ASP A 101 -4.76 -0.82 -15.97
CA ASP A 101 -4.01 -1.76 -16.80
C ASP A 101 -4.93 -2.68 -17.63
N GLY A 102 -6.25 -2.50 -17.53
CA GLY A 102 -7.25 -3.30 -18.24
C GLY A 102 -7.48 -4.68 -17.63
N SER A 103 -6.94 -4.96 -16.44
CA SER A 103 -7.23 -6.20 -15.72
C SER A 103 -8.68 -6.26 -15.22
N LYS A 104 -9.10 -7.43 -14.73
CA LYS A 104 -10.47 -7.66 -14.27
C LYS A 104 -10.82 -6.72 -13.12
N GLU A 105 -12.07 -6.27 -13.10
CA GLU A 105 -12.60 -5.49 -11.99
C GLU A 105 -12.40 -6.20 -10.64
N MET A 106 -12.02 -5.40 -9.65
CA MET A 106 -11.75 -5.85 -8.30
C MET A 106 -12.71 -5.20 -7.32
N THR A 107 -13.07 -5.90 -6.26
CA THR A 107 -14.01 -5.39 -5.26
C THR A 107 -13.34 -5.31 -3.90
N LEU A 108 -13.51 -4.17 -3.24
CA LEU A 108 -13.13 -3.95 -1.86
C LEU A 108 -14.39 -3.94 -0.99
N SER A 109 -14.28 -4.49 0.21
CA SER A 109 -15.35 -4.47 1.21
C SER A 109 -14.87 -3.76 2.47
N TYR A 110 -15.63 -2.77 2.93
CA TYR A 110 -15.36 -2.08 4.18
C TYR A 110 -16.12 -2.74 5.33
N SER A 111 -15.43 -3.06 6.41
CA SER A 111 -16.02 -3.55 7.66
C SER A 111 -16.14 -2.41 8.66
N ALA A 112 -17.36 -2.03 9.00
CA ALA A 112 -17.61 -0.99 10.01
C ALA A 112 -17.21 -1.42 11.44
N VAL A 113 -17.18 -2.73 11.70
CA VAL A 113 -16.83 -3.30 13.02
C VAL A 113 -15.33 -3.19 13.28
N SER A 114 -14.52 -3.65 12.32
CA SER A 114 -13.05 -3.60 12.43
C SER A 114 -12.45 -2.30 11.90
N LYS A 115 -13.25 -1.46 11.22
CA LYS A 115 -12.79 -0.24 10.53
C LYS A 115 -11.66 -0.51 9.52
N THR A 116 -11.71 -1.67 8.88
CA THR A 116 -10.73 -2.12 7.88
C THR A 116 -11.38 -2.35 6.52
N MET A 117 -10.57 -2.32 5.46
CA MET A 117 -10.96 -2.74 4.13
C MET A 117 -10.34 -4.08 3.78
N GLU A 118 -11.18 -5.05 3.45
CA GLU A 118 -10.74 -6.33 2.90
C GLU A 118 -10.44 -6.17 1.41
N THR A 119 -9.22 -6.56 1.01
CA THR A 119 -8.74 -6.51 -0.38
C THR A 119 -8.88 -7.86 -1.07
N PRO A 120 -8.84 -7.90 -2.42
CA PRO A 120 -8.73 -9.17 -3.14
C PRO A 120 -7.38 -9.87 -2.91
N PHE A 121 -6.37 -9.18 -2.38
CA PHE A 121 -5.03 -9.72 -2.16
C PHE A 121 -5.00 -10.77 -1.06
N THR A 122 -4.01 -11.65 -1.16
CA THR A 122 -3.92 -12.85 -0.32
C THR A 122 -2.52 -12.97 0.25
N ASN A 123 -2.44 -13.21 1.55
CA ASN A 123 -1.21 -13.53 2.27
C ASN A 123 -0.74 -14.95 1.94
N ALA A 124 0.51 -15.26 2.31
CA ALA A 124 1.08 -16.60 2.16
C ALA A 124 0.25 -17.70 2.86
N ASP A 125 -0.40 -17.36 3.99
CA ASP A 125 -1.28 -18.26 4.75
C ASP A 125 -2.71 -18.40 4.17
N LYS A 126 -2.97 -17.78 3.00
CA LYS A 126 -4.25 -17.71 2.29
C LYS A 126 -5.32 -16.81 2.92
N THR A 127 -5.00 -16.08 3.98
CA THR A 127 -5.90 -15.04 4.50
C THR A 127 -5.91 -13.81 3.58
N LYS A 128 -6.97 -13.00 3.67
CA LYS A 128 -7.07 -11.75 2.91
C LYS A 128 -6.23 -10.65 3.54
N VAL A 129 -5.61 -9.83 2.69
CA VAL A 129 -4.92 -8.62 3.15
C VAL A 129 -5.97 -7.58 3.52
N ASN A 130 -5.86 -7.05 4.73
CA ASN A 130 -6.71 -5.97 5.23
C ASN A 130 -5.94 -4.67 5.21
N LEU A 131 -6.59 -3.59 4.78
CA LEU A 131 -6.07 -2.24 4.90
C LEU A 131 -6.74 -1.53 6.07
N GLN A 132 -5.95 -0.73 6.78
CA GLN A 132 -6.41 0.19 7.80
C GLN A 132 -6.21 1.63 7.32
N ALA A 133 -7.07 2.54 7.77
CA ALA A 133 -6.93 3.96 7.44
C ALA A 133 -5.62 4.49 8.01
N LEU A 134 -4.88 5.26 7.21
CA LEU A 134 -3.69 5.96 7.66
C LEU A 134 -4.11 7.11 8.57
N THR A 135 -3.59 7.10 9.80
CA THR A 135 -3.80 8.13 10.81
C THR A 135 -2.44 8.65 11.28
N GLN A 136 -2.44 9.77 12.00
CA GLN A 136 -1.22 10.26 12.63
C GLN A 136 -0.64 9.25 13.64
N GLU A 137 -1.50 8.50 14.32
CA GLU A 137 -1.13 7.53 15.35
C GLU A 137 -0.44 6.29 14.77
N ASN A 138 -0.87 5.81 13.60
CA ASN A 138 -0.32 4.59 12.97
C ASN A 138 0.70 4.86 11.86
N ASN A 139 0.99 6.13 11.54
CA ASN A 139 1.95 6.49 10.51
C ASN A 139 3.38 6.03 10.84
N GLU A 140 3.78 6.12 12.11
CA GLU A 140 5.11 5.66 12.54
C GLU A 140 5.26 4.14 12.37
N GLU A 141 4.20 3.38 12.66
CA GLU A 141 4.15 1.93 12.46
C GLU A 141 4.30 1.57 10.97
N MET A 142 3.55 2.26 10.10
CA MET A 142 3.62 2.06 8.65
C MET A 142 5.03 2.30 8.09
N GLU A 143 5.67 3.39 8.51
CA GLU A 143 7.03 3.72 8.09
C GLU A 143 8.09 2.78 8.69
N GLN A 144 7.86 2.26 9.90
CA GLN A 144 8.69 1.21 10.47
C GLN A 144 8.62 -0.08 9.63
N VAL A 145 7.42 -0.48 9.21
CA VAL A 145 7.24 -1.63 8.30
C VAL A 145 7.93 -1.38 6.96
N ARG A 146 7.76 -0.19 6.37
CA ARG A 146 8.46 0.19 5.13
C ARG A 146 9.97 0.04 5.29
N SER A 147 10.53 0.54 6.39
CA SER A 147 11.95 0.45 6.70
C SER A 147 12.43 -1.00 6.85
N GLU A 148 11.67 -1.86 7.55
CA GLU A 148 11.97 -3.28 7.71
C GLU A 148 12.04 -3.99 6.34
N ILE A 149 11.06 -3.76 5.47
CA ILE A 149 11.01 -4.32 4.11
C ILE A 149 12.27 -3.92 3.31
N VAL A 150 12.65 -2.64 3.38
CA VAL A 150 13.84 -2.12 2.69
C VAL A 150 15.11 -2.78 3.26
N GLN A 151 15.25 -2.86 4.59
CA GLN A 151 16.41 -3.47 5.23
C GLN A 151 16.56 -4.95 4.87
N ILE A 152 15.48 -5.72 4.91
CA ILE A 152 15.50 -7.14 4.50
C ILE A 152 15.96 -7.26 3.05
N SER A 153 15.44 -6.43 2.14
CA SER A 153 15.83 -6.50 0.72
C SER A 153 17.30 -6.15 0.45
N GLN A 154 17.96 -5.43 1.36
CA GLN A 154 19.36 -5.01 1.23
C GLN A 154 20.36 -6.00 1.80
N LYS A 155 19.90 -7.02 2.54
CA LYS A 155 20.76 -8.08 3.07
C LYS A 155 21.57 -8.72 1.94
N PRO A 156 22.89 -8.90 2.09
CA PRO A 156 23.73 -9.55 1.08
C PRO A 156 23.20 -10.91 0.66
N GLU A 157 22.66 -11.67 1.62
CA GLU A 157 22.05 -12.99 1.46
C GLU A 157 20.75 -12.96 0.66
N ASN A 158 20.20 -11.78 0.34
CA ASN A 158 19.00 -11.64 -0.48
C ASN A 158 19.31 -11.16 -1.89
N LYS A 159 20.58 -10.89 -2.21
CA LYS A 159 21.00 -10.55 -3.56
C LYS A 159 20.87 -11.78 -4.45
N ILE A 160 20.13 -11.62 -5.55
CA ILE A 160 20.12 -12.62 -6.62
C ILE A 160 21.51 -12.59 -7.27
N ASP A 161 22.25 -13.69 -7.14
CA ASP A 161 23.50 -13.86 -7.86
C ASP A 161 23.22 -14.03 -9.35
N THR A 162 23.52 -12.99 -10.12
CA THR A 162 23.30 -12.97 -11.58
C THR A 162 24.49 -13.53 -12.37
N THR A 163 25.59 -13.88 -11.71
CA THR A 163 26.83 -14.35 -12.36
C THR A 163 26.71 -15.73 -13.00
N LEU A 164 25.75 -16.56 -12.55
CA LEU A 164 25.44 -17.83 -13.19
C LEU A 164 24.74 -17.67 -14.55
N SER A 165 24.06 -16.54 -14.80
CA SER A 165 23.35 -16.31 -16.07
C SER A 165 24.27 -15.88 -17.23
N SER A 166 25.41 -15.26 -16.93
CA SER A 166 26.38 -14.80 -17.95
C SER A 166 27.33 -15.89 -18.43
N SER A 167 27.29 -17.09 -17.85
CA SER A 167 28.18 -18.21 -18.20
C SER A 167 27.58 -19.16 -19.25
N LYS A 168 26.39 -18.86 -19.76
CA LYS A 168 25.76 -19.51 -20.92
C LYS A 168 25.42 -18.46 -21.98
N SER A 169 26.43 -18.01 -22.72
CA SER A 169 26.26 -17.41 -24.05
C SER A 169 27.48 -17.71 -24.91
#